data_AF-A0A7W9H029-F1
#
_entry.id   AF-A0A7W9H029-F1
#
_cell.length_a   1.000
_cell.length_b   1.000
_cell.length_c   1.000
_cell.angle_alpha   90.00
_cell.angle_beta   90.00
_cell.angle_gamma   90.00
#
_symmetry.space_group_name_H-M   'P 1'
#
loop_
_entity.id
_entity.type
_entity.pdbx_description
1 polymer ?
#
loop_
_entity_poly.entity_id
_entity_poly.type
_entity_poly.pdbx_seq_one_letter_code
_entity_poly.pdbx_strand_id
1 'polypeptide(L)' 'MPWTTAGRFGWFADALPGEPVVLCTQTANDRSMRPAAKLGFTEVERFEEFGAEQWFGVWSSATPSG' A
#
# COMPACT_ATOMS: atom_id res chain seq x y z
N MET A 1 26.25 11.21 -0.89
CA MET A 1 25.17 10.22 -0.74
C MET A 1 24.03 10.66 -1.66
N PRO A 2 23.82 10.05 -2.83
CA PRO A 2 22.72 10.43 -3.70
C PRO A 2 21.44 9.89 -3.08
N TRP A 3 20.60 10.81 -2.60
CA TRP A 3 19.21 10.53 -2.26
C TRP A 3 18.47 10.24 -3.57
N THR A 4 18.36 8.97 -3.95
CA THR A 4 17.38 8.56 -4.97
C THR A 4 15.99 8.76 -4.37
N THR A 5 15.07 9.28 -5.17
CA THR A 5 13.78 9.82 -4.73
C THR A 5 12.97 8.81 -3.91
N ALA A 6 13.05 8.91 -2.59
CA ALA A 6 12.22 8.11 -1.69
C ALA A 6 10.77 8.59 -1.83
N GLY A 7 9.90 7.74 -2.41
CA GLY A 7 8.46 7.92 -2.28
C GLY A 7 8.04 7.90 -0.81
N ARG A 8 6.76 8.16 -0.51
CA ARG A 8 6.25 8.15 0.88
C ARG A 8 6.54 6.83 1.65
N PHE A 9 6.82 5.73 0.93
CA PHE A 9 7.27 4.44 1.49
C PHE A 9 8.75 4.10 1.23
N GLY A 10 9.56 5.01 0.71
CA GLY A 10 10.98 4.75 0.44
C GLY A 10 11.74 4.34 1.71
N TRP A 11 11.47 5.02 2.83
CA TRP A 11 12.03 4.65 4.13
C TRP A 11 11.60 3.24 4.60
N PHE A 12 10.39 2.80 4.24
CA PHE A 12 9.88 1.48 4.62
C PHE A 12 10.53 0.39 3.78
N ALA A 13 10.68 0.63 2.47
CA ALA A 13 11.41 -0.27 1.57
C ALA A 13 12.87 -0.46 2.01
N ASP A 14 13.50 0.60 2.56
CA ASP A 14 14.86 0.54 3.08
C ASP A 14 14.93 -0.18 4.45
N ALA A 15 13.94 0.00 5.32
CA ALA A 15 13.91 -0.59 6.66
C ALA A 15 13.49 -2.06 6.67
N LEU A 16 12.60 -2.45 5.76
CA LEU A 16 12.02 -3.79 5.67
C LEU A 16 11.95 -4.24 4.19
N PRO A 17 13.11 -4.50 3.57
CA PRO A 17 13.16 -4.89 2.17
C PRO A 17 12.44 -6.22 1.95
N GLY A 18 11.47 -6.22 1.02
CA GLY A 18 10.72 -7.41 0.63
C GLY A 18 9.49 -7.71 1.48
N GLU A 19 9.27 -6.97 2.57
CA GLU A 19 8.06 -7.11 3.37
C GLU A 19 6.90 -6.33 2.72
N PRO A 20 5.75 -6.99 2.45
CA PRO A 20 4.59 -6.31 1.89
C PRO A 20 3.97 -5.34 2.90
N VAL A 21 3.61 -4.14 2.42
CA VAL A 21 2.79 -3.19 3.18
C VAL A 21 1.33 -3.46 2.87
N VAL A 22 0.51 -3.53 3.91
CA VAL A 22 -0.93 -3.75 3.79
C VAL A 22 -1.73 -2.52 4.20
N LEU A 23 -2.90 -2.33 3.61
CA LEU A 23 -3.84 -1.25 3.92
C LEU A 23 -5.27 -1.81 3.99
N CYS A 24 -5.96 -1.55 5.10
CA CYS A 24 -7.40 -1.76 5.24
C CYS A 24 -8.12 -0.41 5.27
N THR A 25 -9.16 -0.23 4.44
CA THR A 25 -10.02 0.97 4.50
C THR A 25 -11.43 0.63 4.05
N GLN A 26 -12.45 1.37 4.50
CA GLN A 26 -13.81 1.17 4.01
C GLN A 26 -13.88 1.40 2.50
N THR A 27 -14.56 0.53 1.77
CA THR A 27 -14.74 0.67 0.31
C THR A 27 -15.48 1.96 -0.04
N ALA A 28 -16.34 2.45 0.85
CA ALA A 28 -17.03 3.73 0.72
C ALA A 28 -16.10 4.97 0.87
N ASN A 29 -14.85 4.79 1.31
CA ASN A 29 -13.93 5.90 1.55
C ASN A 29 -13.10 6.24 0.29
N ASP A 30 -13.75 6.84 -0.70
CA ASP A 30 -13.11 7.27 -1.95
C ASP A 30 -11.85 8.13 -1.75
N ARG A 31 -11.81 8.92 -0.67
CA ARG A 31 -10.67 9.79 -0.34
C ARG A 31 -9.43 8.99 0.03
N SER A 32 -9.60 7.84 0.68
CA SER A 32 -8.51 6.90 1.01
C SER A 32 -8.18 5.97 -0.16
N MET A 33 -9.19 5.56 -0.93
CA MET A 33 -9.04 4.66 -2.06
C MET A 33 -8.24 5.26 -3.21
N ARG A 34 -8.47 6.55 -3.54
CA ARG A 34 -7.77 7.22 -4.66
C ARG A 34 -6.24 7.26 -4.47
N PRO A 35 -5.69 7.67 -3.32
CA PRO A 35 -4.25 7.58 -3.06
C PRO A 35 -3.72 6.15 -3.05
N ALA A 36 -4.47 5.17 -2.51
CA ALA A 36 -4.03 3.78 -2.46
C ALA A 36 -3.76 3.22 -3.86
N ALA A 37 -4.68 3.42 -4.79
CA ALA A 37 -4.51 3.03 -6.19
C ALA A 37 -3.32 3.76 -6.84
N LYS A 38 -3.16 5.07 -6.57
CA LYS A 38 -2.04 5.86 -7.11
C LYS A 38 -0.68 5.41 -6.58
N LEU A 39 -0.64 4.91 -5.34
CA LEU A 39 0.57 4.40 -4.69
C LEU A 39 0.89 2.96 -5.11
N GLY A 40 0.03 2.32 -5.90
CA GLY A 40 0.24 0.96 -6.42
C GLY A 40 -0.17 -0.14 -5.45
N PHE A 41 -1.00 0.17 -4.44
CA PHE A 41 -1.67 -0.89 -3.70
C PHE A 41 -2.64 -1.62 -4.64
N THR A 42 -2.60 -2.94 -4.59
CA THR A 42 -3.48 -3.80 -5.37
C THR A 42 -4.52 -4.43 -4.45
N GLU A 43 -5.78 -4.41 -4.87
CA GLU A 43 -6.87 -5.08 -4.15
C GLU A 43 -6.60 -6.58 -4.08
N VAL A 44 -6.65 -7.13 -2.88
CA VAL A 44 -6.55 -8.57 -2.64
C VAL A 44 -7.91 -9.12 -2.23
N GLU A 45 -8.64 -8.41 -1.36
CA GLU A 45 -9.90 -8.90 -0.80
C GLU A 45 -10.81 -7.75 -0.36
N ARG A 46 -12.12 -8.05 -0.25
CA ARG A 46 -13.09 -7.23 0.49
C ARG A 46 -13.75 -8.07 1.57
N PHE A 47 -13.94 -7.48 2.75
CA PHE A 47 -14.48 -8.16 3.91
C PHE A 47 -15.34 -7.21 4.75
N GLU A 48 -16.24 -7.73 5.58
CA GLU A 48 -17.06 -6.87 6.45
C GLU A 48 -16.41 -6.76 7.84
N GLU A 49 -16.20 -5.53 8.30
CA GLU A 49 -15.72 -5.25 9.66
C GLU A 49 -16.33 -3.93 10.16
N PHE A 50 -16.64 -3.87 11.45
CA PHE A 50 -17.26 -2.70 12.07
C PHE A 50 -18.57 -2.25 11.38
N GLY A 51 -19.31 -3.18 10.76
CA GLY A 51 -20.56 -2.89 10.04
C GLY A 51 -20.36 -2.17 8.71
N ALA A 52 -19.17 -2.24 8.12
CA ALA A 52 -18.87 -1.68 6.81
C ALA A 52 -18.05 -2.65 5.97
N GLU A 53 -18.23 -2.58 4.65
CA GLU A 53 -17.35 -3.28 3.72
C GLU A 53 -15.98 -2.60 3.70
N GLN A 54 -14.96 -3.40 3.97
CA GLN A 54 -13.56 -3.04 3.98
C GLN A 54 -12.89 -3.55 2.72
N TRP A 55 -11.91 -2.81 2.28
CA TRP A 55 -11.01 -3.11 1.19
C TRP A 55 -9.64 -3.45 1.76
N PHE A 56 -9.08 -4.59 1.36
CA PHE A 56 -7.74 -5.03 1.70
C PHE A 56 -6.81 -4.88 0.50
N GLY A 57 -5.79 -4.03 0.65
CA GLY A 57 -4.80 -3.79 -0.38
C GLY A 57 -3.39 -4.13 0.07
N VAL A 58 -2.60 -4.64 -0.88
CA VAL A 58 -1.18 -4.96 -0.66
C VAL A 58 -0.31 -4.16 -1.63
N TRP A 59 0.77 -3.59 -1.10
CA TRP A 59 1.87 -3.01 -1.86
C TRP A 59 3.16 -3.78 -1.56
N SER A 60 3.92 -4.12 -2.59
CA SER A 60 5.22 -4.77 -2.44
C SER A 60 6.32 -3.83 -2.93
N SER A 61 7.33 -3.60 -2.09
CA SER A 61 8.57 -2.99 -2.52
C SER A 61 9.35 -4.02 -3.33
N ALA A 62 8.98 -4.22 -4.60
CA ALA A 62 9.77 -5.06 -5.48
C ALA A 62 11.21 -4.52 -5.47
N THR A 63 12.17 -5.30 -4.98
CA THR A 63 13.58 -5.03 -5.24
C THR A 63 13.73 -5.04 -6.76
N PRO A 64 14.20 -3.96 -7.41
CA PRO A 64 14.49 -4.03 -8.83
C PRO A 64 15.54 -5.13 -9.01
N SER A 65 15.18 -6.21 -9.71
CA SER A 65 16.15 -7.22 -10.11
C SER A 65 17.13 -6.55 -11.08
N GLY A 66 18.32 -6.23 -10.59
CA GLY A 66 19.48 -5.84 -11.38
C GLY A 66 20.40 -7.04 -11.55
#